data_AF-R1DT52-F1
#
_entry.id   AF-R1DT52-F1
#
_cell.length_a   1.000
_cell.length_b   1.000
_cell.length_c   1.000
_cell.angle_alpha   90.00
_cell.angle_beta   90.00
_cell.angle_gamma   90.00
#
_symmetry.space_group_name_H-M   'P 1'
#
loop_
_entity.id
_entity.type
_entity.pdbx_description
1 polymer ?
#
loop_
_entity_poly.entity_id
_entity_poly.type
_entity_poly.pdbx_seq_one_letter_code
_entity_poly.pdbx_strand_id
1 'polypeptide(L)'
;MEEIFPLMSKLPAKYVIPYVTPSSDQANRGDCWLFATAGILESSYIHYGATNGYLDGTKFLRLSRQALGIALMEECKKNPTSMC
;
A
#
# COMPACT_ATOMS: atom_id res chain seq x y z
N MET A 1 -16.23 -25.75 -8.05
CA MET A 1 -15.36 -25.94 -6.86
C MET A 1 -14.15 -26.85 -7.14
N GLU A 2 -14.06 -27.49 -8.32
CA GLU A 2 -12.90 -28.32 -8.72
C GLU A 2 -11.67 -27.52 -9.20
N GLU A 3 -11.83 -26.26 -9.60
CA GLU A 3 -10.74 -25.39 -10.09
C GLU A 3 -9.87 -24.74 -8.99
N ILE A 4 -10.30 -24.78 -7.73
CA ILE A 4 -9.61 -24.10 -6.61
C ILE A 4 -8.51 -24.98 -6.01
N PHE A 5 -8.73 -26.29 -6.00
CA PHE A 5 -7.83 -27.29 -5.42
C PHE A 5 -6.44 -27.38 -6.12
N PRO A 6 -6.35 -27.32 -7.47
CA PRO A 6 -5.07 -27.33 -8.18
C PRO A 6 -4.25 -26.05 -7.98
N LEU A 7 -4.89 -24.94 -7.58
CA LEU A 7 -4.21 -23.68 -7.33
C LEU A 7 -3.49 -23.69 -5.99
N MET A 8 -4.15 -24.25 -4.96
CA MET A 8 -3.58 -24.35 -3.61
C MET A 8 -2.33 -25.23 -3.54
N SER A 9 -2.25 -26.30 -4.36
CA SER A 9 -1.07 -27.18 -4.39
C SER A 9 0.16 -26.54 -5.07
N LYS A 10 -0.02 -25.42 -5.78
CA LYS A 10 1.05 -24.68 -6.48
C LYS A 10 1.58 -23.49 -5.68
N LEU A 11 0.94 -23.11 -4.58
CA LEU A 11 1.38 -21.99 -3.77
C LEU A 11 2.58 -22.39 -2.90
N PRO A 12 3.58 -21.51 -2.76
CA PRO A 12 4.70 -21.79 -1.88
C PRO A 12 4.22 -21.81 -0.42
N ALA A 13 4.78 -22.72 0.39
CA ALA A 13 4.45 -22.81 1.82
C ALA A 13 4.81 -21.53 2.61
N LYS A 14 5.74 -20.71 2.08
CA LYS A 14 6.15 -19.42 2.62
C LYS A 14 6.45 -18.47 1.47
N TYR A 15 6.03 -17.21 1.61
CA TYR A 15 6.30 -16.15 0.64
C TYR A 15 6.81 -14.91 1.37
N VAL A 16 7.96 -14.40 0.93
CA VAL A 16 8.53 -13.13 1.43
C VAL A 16 8.22 -12.07 0.41
N ILE A 17 7.59 -10.97 0.86
CA ILE A 17 7.29 -9.83 0.01
C ILE A 17 8.56 -8.98 -0.09
N PRO A 18 9.13 -8.78 -1.29
CA PRO A 18 10.27 -7.88 -1.46
C PRO A 18 9.82 -6.42 -1.46
N TYR A 19 10.75 -5.52 -1.14
CA TYR A 19 10.51 -4.07 -1.11
C TYR A 19 9.37 -3.61 -0.19
N VAL A 20 9.27 -4.25 0.98
CA VAL A 20 8.47 -3.74 2.08
C VAL A 20 9.10 -2.43 2.57
N THR A 21 8.29 -1.38 2.69
CA THR A 21 8.78 -0.08 3.16
C THR A 21 8.93 -0.08 4.68
N PRO A 22 9.79 0.80 5.25
CA PRO A 22 9.96 0.90 6.69
C PRO A 22 8.64 1.09 7.45
N SER A 23 8.54 0.45 8.62
CA SER A 23 7.39 0.57 9.51
C SER A 23 7.08 2.03 9.85
N SER A 24 5.80 2.32 10.04
CA SER A 24 5.29 3.67 10.25
C SER A 24 4.43 3.72 11.50
N ASP A 25 4.45 4.85 12.19
CA ASP A 25 3.67 5.08 13.40
C ASP A 25 2.55 6.10 13.12
N GLN A 26 1.30 5.67 13.31
CA GLN A 26 0.12 6.53 13.22
C GLN A 26 -0.22 7.24 14.52
N ALA A 27 0.53 6.93 15.58
CA ALA A 27 0.27 7.38 16.94
C ALA A 27 -1.19 7.13 17.33
N ASN A 28 -1.81 8.06 18.05
CA ASN A 28 -3.18 7.93 18.53
C ASN A 28 -4.22 8.50 17.54
N ARG A 29 -4.06 8.20 16.24
CA ARG A 29 -4.97 8.64 15.16
C ARG A 29 -5.69 7.42 14.59
N GLY A 30 -6.99 7.54 14.31
CA GLY A 30 -7.81 6.48 13.70
C GLY A 30 -7.64 6.38 12.18
N ASP A 31 -6.43 6.57 11.66
CA ASP A 31 -6.14 6.73 10.23
C ASP A 31 -5.29 5.59 9.64
N CYS A 32 -5.40 4.38 10.21
CA CYS A 32 -4.67 3.19 9.74
C CYS A 32 -4.87 2.92 8.25
N TRP A 33 -6.04 3.28 7.72
CA TRP A 33 -6.37 3.18 6.31
C TRP A 33 -5.46 4.07 5.43
N LEU A 34 -5.08 5.28 5.86
CA LEU A 34 -4.10 6.12 5.16
C LEU A 34 -2.73 5.46 5.12
N PHE A 35 -2.33 4.85 6.24
CA PHE A 35 -1.04 4.19 6.37
C PHE A 35 -0.95 2.93 5.51
N ALA A 36 -2.03 2.13 5.48
CA ALA A 36 -2.13 0.95 4.64
C ALA A 36 -2.11 1.33 3.15
N THR A 37 -2.93 2.29 2.72
CA THR A 37 -2.98 2.75 1.33
C THR A 37 -1.63 3.32 0.88
N ALA A 38 -1.03 4.22 1.66
CA ALA A 38 0.27 4.79 1.33
C ALA A 38 1.36 3.71 1.30
N GLY A 39 1.36 2.77 2.26
CA GLY A 39 2.34 1.68 2.32
C GLY A 39 2.29 0.76 1.11
N ILE A 40 1.08 0.40 0.64
CA ILE A 40 0.89 -0.40 -0.57
C ILE A 40 1.41 0.35 -1.81
N LEU A 41 1.09 1.64 -1.94
CA LEU A 41 1.56 2.46 -3.06
C LEU A 41 3.08 2.61 -3.06
N GLU A 42 3.67 2.92 -1.90
CA GLU A 42 5.12 3.07 -1.74
C GLU A 42 5.84 1.76 -2.12
N SER A 43 5.39 0.61 -1.60
CA SER A 43 5.96 -0.71 -1.87
C SER A 43 5.81 -1.11 -3.34
N SER A 44 4.63 -0.91 -3.92
CA SER A 44 4.37 -1.23 -5.33
C SER A 44 5.24 -0.38 -6.27
N TYR A 45 5.42 0.91 -5.94
CA TYR A 45 6.22 1.84 -6.73
C TYR A 45 7.68 1.41 -6.79
N ILE A 46 8.30 1.14 -5.64
CA ILE A 46 9.70 0.69 -5.61
C ILE A 46 9.86 -0.70 -6.22
N HIS A 47 8.91 -1.62 -5.98
CA HIS A 47 8.95 -2.97 -6.56
C HIS A 47 8.95 -2.92 -8.08
N TYR A 48 8.02 -2.17 -8.67
CA TYR A 48 7.92 -2.02 -10.10
C TYR A 48 9.14 -1.31 -10.68
N GLY A 49 9.56 -0.19 -10.08
CA GLY A 49 10.70 0.59 -10.57
C GLY A 49 12.02 -0.16 -10.50
N ALA A 50 12.28 -0.90 -9.42
CA ALA A 50 13.49 -1.71 -9.28
C ALA A 50 13.50 -2.89 -10.26
N THR A 51 12.36 -3.58 -10.43
CA THR A 51 12.25 -4.72 -11.36
C THR A 51 12.49 -4.30 -12.82
N ASN A 52 12.11 -3.08 -13.19
CA ASN A 52 12.30 -2.56 -14.55
C ASN A 52 13.59 -1.73 -14.73
N GLY A 53 14.45 -1.64 -13.69
CA GLY A 53 15.70 -0.88 -13.76
C GLY A 53 15.54 0.64 -13.76
N TYR A 54 14.37 1.17 -13.38
CA TYR A 54 14.11 2.61 -13.30
C TYR A 54 14.55 3.24 -11.99
N LEU A 55 14.52 2.46 -10.90
CA LEU A 55 14.82 2.93 -9.56
C LEU A 55 15.95 2.12 -8.93
N ASP A 56 16.72 2.80 -8.10
CA ASP A 56 17.62 2.19 -7.14
C ASP A 56 16.78 1.47 -6.06
N GLY A 57 16.78 0.13 -6.08
CA GLY A 57 16.01 -0.72 -5.17
C GLY A 57 16.33 -0.56 -3.68
N THR A 58 17.32 0.28 -3.33
CA THR A 58 17.68 0.62 -1.95
C THR A 58 17.09 1.95 -1.47
N LYS A 59 16.51 2.74 -2.39
CA LYS A 59 15.94 4.07 -2.10
C LYS A 59 14.43 4.01 -2.13
N PHE A 60 13.81 4.36 -1.01
CA PHE A 60 12.37 4.29 -0.84
C PHE A 60 11.73 5.67 -0.95
N LEU A 61 10.64 5.73 -1.74
CA LEU A 61 9.74 6.87 -1.76
C LEU A 61 8.91 6.87 -0.48
N ARG A 62 8.72 8.05 0.11
CA ARG A 62 7.81 8.28 1.24
C ARG A 62 6.73 9.27 0.83
N LEU A 63 5.50 8.79 0.73
CA LEU A 63 4.33 9.61 0.45
C LEU A 63 3.87 10.33 1.73
N SER A 64 3.43 11.57 1.58
CA SER A 64 2.82 12.33 2.66
C SER A 64 1.42 11.78 2.97
N ARG A 65 1.30 11.05 4.08
CA ARG A 65 0.02 10.54 4.60
C ARG A 65 -0.94 11.67 4.95
N GLN A 66 -0.43 12.77 5.50
CA GLN A 66 -1.23 13.95 5.79
C GLN A 66 -1.78 14.59 4.51
N ALA A 67 -0.96 14.73 3.47
CA ALA A 67 -1.44 15.28 2.20
C ALA A 67 -2.49 14.37 1.54
N LEU A 68 -2.28 13.05 1.57
CA LEU A 68 -3.28 12.09 1.09
C LEU A 68 -4.60 12.21 1.88
N GLY A 69 -4.52 12.32 3.21
CA GLY A 69 -5.68 12.53 4.07
C GLY A 69 -6.43 13.80 3.71
N ILE A 70 -5.72 14.94 3.59
CA ILE A 70 -6.34 16.21 3.18
C ILE A 70 -7.02 16.09 1.82
N ALA A 71 -6.34 15.51 0.82
CA ALA A 71 -6.90 15.35 -0.53
C ALA A 71 -8.20 14.53 -0.53
N LEU A 72 -8.26 13.45 0.25
CA LEU A 72 -9.47 12.64 0.39
C LEU A 72 -10.59 13.38 1.13
N MET A 73 -10.26 14.12 2.18
CA MET A 73 -11.26 14.94 2.88
C MET A 73 -11.81 16.05 1.98
N GLU A 74 -11.00 16.67 1.13
CA GLU A 74 -11.47 17.66 0.15
C GLU A 74 -12.39 17.03 -0.90
N GLU A 75 -12.14 15.79 -1.32
CA GLU A 75 -13.04 15.08 -2.21
C GLU A 75 -14.37 14.73 -1.52
N CYS A 76 -14.31 14.27 -0.27
CA CYS A 76 -15.49 14.01 0.56
C CYS A 76 -16.39 15.24 0.73
N LYS A 77 -15.82 16.44 0.86
CA LYS A 77 -16.59 17.68 0.98
C LYS A 77 -17.40 18.01 -0.27
N LYS A 78 -16.98 17.58 -1.46
CA LYS A 78 -17.71 17.82 -2.72
C LYS A 78 -18.98 17.00 -2.81
N ASN A 79 -18.98 15.80 -2.23
CA ASN A 79 -20.12 14.87 -2.23
C ASN A 79 -20.35 14.34 -0.81
N PRO A 80 -20.99 15.13 0.08
CA PRO A 80 -21.15 14.74 1.48
C PRO A 80 -21.98 13.46 1.61
N THR A 81 -21.39 12.42 2.18
CA THR A 81 -22.06 11.17 2.57
C THR A 81 -21.70 10.84 4.01
N SER A 82 -22.47 9.99 4.68
CA SER A 82 -22.17 9.57 6.06
C SER A 82 -20.96 8.62 6.19
N MET A 83 -20.44 8.14 5.06
CA MET A 83 -19.25 7.28 4.99
C MET A 83 -17.96 8.08 4.77
N CYS A 84 -18.12 9.34 4.37
CA CYS A 84 -17.16 10.41 4.57
C CYS A 84 -17.47 11.12 5.92
#